data_AF-A0A9E6CAQ0-F1
#
_entry.id   AF-A0A9E6CAQ0-F1
#
_cell.length_a   1.000
_cell.length_b   1.000
_cell.length_c   1.000
_cell.angle_alpha   90.00
_cell.angle_beta   90.00
_cell.angle_gamma   90.00
#
_symmetry.space_group_name_H-M   'P 1'
#
loop_
_entity.id
_entity.type
_entity.pdbx_description
1 polymer ?
#
loop_
_entity_poly.entity_id
_entity_poly.type
_entity_poly.pdbx_seq_one_letter_code
_entity_poly.pdbx_strand_id
1 'polypeptide(L)'
;MGVHKRPSVFTRLKDRPYTRISYKVPSKCYVKGAPPVQTRQFVDGNASGQFEYEVALVAKRPCQVRDKCLETVRVLAKHYLEKTVSSSNYMLRIWPYPHHVLREHKTPTVATKAERISKGMRLAFGRPVGRAARVYDGQKVLSVFTTEKYLEEVKNVLRRIKAKLPSSWYIVVNKLSS
;
A
#
# COMPACT_ATOMS: atom_id res chain seq x y z
N MET A 1 -3.05 -10.12 22.85
CA MET A 1 -4.33 -9.75 22.19
C MET A 1 -4.13 -9.69 20.68
N GLY A 2 -4.36 -10.79 19.96
CA GLY A 2 -4.22 -10.81 18.50
C GLY A 2 -5.35 -10.05 17.83
N VAL A 3 -5.04 -8.96 17.13
CA VAL A 3 -6.03 -8.28 16.27
C VAL A 3 -6.40 -9.25 15.15
N HIS A 4 -7.58 -9.87 15.22
CA HIS A 4 -8.14 -10.65 14.11
C HIS A 4 -8.20 -9.73 12.89
N LYS A 5 -7.39 -10.02 11.86
CA LYS A 5 -7.30 -9.23 10.62
C LYS A 5 -8.13 -9.94 9.55
N ARG A 6 -9.17 -9.29 9.04
CA ARG A 6 -9.95 -9.85 7.94
C ARG A 6 -9.10 -9.94 6.66
N PRO A 7 -9.29 -11.00 5.84
CA PRO A 7 -8.65 -11.15 4.53
C PRO A 7 -9.01 -10.00 3.57
N SER A 8 -8.55 -10.05 2.32
CA SER A 8 -8.50 -8.96 1.34
C SER A 8 -9.86 -8.42 0.82
N VAL A 9 -10.88 -8.32 1.67
CA VAL A 9 -12.22 -7.79 1.33
C VAL A 9 -12.17 -6.35 0.83
N PHE A 10 -11.21 -5.57 1.35
CA PHE A 10 -10.98 -4.16 0.98
C PHE A 10 -10.21 -3.95 -0.33
N THR A 11 -10.16 -4.89 -1.25
CA THR A 11 -9.37 -4.75 -2.49
C THR A 11 -10.11 -4.07 -3.64
N ARG A 12 -11.44 -4.09 -3.61
CA ARG A 12 -12.27 -3.54 -4.68
C ARG A 12 -12.54 -2.04 -4.46
N LEU A 13 -12.48 -1.27 -5.53
CA LEU A 13 -12.85 0.16 -5.56
C LEU A 13 -14.37 0.34 -5.67
N LYS A 14 -15.13 -0.12 -4.67
CA LYS A 14 -16.60 0.06 -4.64
C LYS A 14 -17.04 1.28 -3.85
N ASP A 15 -16.34 1.56 -2.75
CA ASP A 15 -16.75 2.59 -1.82
C ASP A 15 -16.43 4.00 -2.32
N ARG A 16 -17.24 4.98 -1.92
CA ARG A 16 -16.91 6.40 -2.10
C ARG A 16 -15.65 6.77 -1.31
N PRO A 17 -14.83 7.74 -1.78
CA PRO A 17 -13.66 8.19 -1.03
C PRO A 17 -14.02 8.67 0.38
N TYR A 18 -13.43 8.01 1.39
CA TYR A 18 -13.56 8.36 2.81
C TYR A 18 -12.20 8.81 3.32
N THR A 19 -11.92 10.11 3.24
CA THR A 19 -10.55 10.69 3.39
C THR A 19 -10.49 11.95 4.24
N ARG A 20 -11.63 12.58 4.56
CA ARG A 20 -11.68 13.89 5.21
C ARG A 20 -11.28 13.82 6.69
N ILE A 21 -9.99 13.96 6.92
CA ILE A 21 -9.34 13.96 8.23
C ILE A 21 -8.71 15.33 8.42
N SER A 22 -8.92 15.93 9.59
CA SER A 22 -8.29 17.19 9.97
C SER A 22 -7.74 17.03 11.38
N TYR A 23 -6.42 17.22 11.51
CA TYR A 23 -5.73 17.18 12.80
C TYR A 23 -5.71 18.55 13.49
N LYS A 24 -5.51 19.62 12.72
CA LYS A 24 -5.42 21.00 13.25
C LYS A 24 -6.78 21.57 13.65
N VAL A 25 -7.82 21.27 12.88
CA VAL A 25 -9.18 21.80 13.08
C VAL A 25 -10.14 20.62 13.26
N PRO A 26 -10.39 20.15 14.49
CA PRO A 26 -11.20 18.96 14.74
C PRO A 26 -12.64 19.07 14.22
N SER A 27 -13.21 20.27 14.18
CA SER A 27 -14.57 20.51 13.65
C SER A 27 -14.69 20.20 12.15
N LYS A 28 -13.59 20.29 11.40
CA LYS A 28 -13.52 19.93 9.97
C LYS A 28 -13.18 18.44 9.74
N CYS A 29 -13.02 17.67 10.81
CA CYS A 29 -12.68 16.25 10.75
C CYS A 29 -13.95 15.38 10.74
N TYR A 30 -14.33 14.89 9.57
CA TYR A 30 -15.47 13.98 9.43
C TYR A 30 -15.10 12.54 9.79
N VAL A 31 -13.84 12.13 9.52
CA VAL A 31 -13.34 10.80 9.86
C VAL A 31 -12.60 10.82 11.19
N LYS A 32 -13.33 10.59 12.29
CA LYS A 32 -12.77 10.55 13.64
C LYS A 32 -12.08 9.22 13.93
N GLY A 33 -10.93 9.26 14.60
CA GLY A 33 -10.20 8.06 15.03
C GLY A 33 -9.58 7.26 13.88
N ALA A 34 -9.24 7.91 12.76
CA ALA A 34 -8.53 7.24 11.67
C ALA A 34 -7.13 6.79 12.14
N PRO A 35 -6.73 5.53 11.88
CA PRO A 35 -5.39 5.06 12.24
C PRO A 35 -4.32 5.81 11.43
N PRO A 36 -3.09 5.93 11.97
CA PRO A 36 -1.97 6.51 11.25
C PRO A 36 -1.57 5.62 10.06
N VAL A 37 -0.89 6.19 9.07
CA VAL A 37 -0.29 5.41 7.97
C VAL A 37 0.84 4.55 8.53
N GLN A 38 0.84 3.25 8.21
CA GLN A 38 1.93 2.36 8.61
C GLN A 38 3.22 2.59 7.79
N THR A 39 3.10 2.83 6.49
CA THR A 39 4.23 3.16 5.61
C THR A 39 4.80 4.54 5.95
N ARG A 40 6.01 4.57 6.51
CA ARG A 40 6.67 5.83 6.89
C ARG A 40 7.57 6.39 5.81
N GLN A 41 8.26 5.52 5.07
CA GLN A 41 9.20 5.88 4.01
C GLN A 41 8.64 5.46 2.66
N PHE A 42 8.66 6.38 1.70
CA PHE A 42 8.21 6.13 0.32
C PHE A 42 9.37 6.08 -0.67
N VAL A 43 10.57 6.46 -0.23
CA VAL A 43 11.81 6.42 -1.02
C VAL A 43 12.86 5.69 -0.19
N ASP A 44 13.53 4.72 -0.79
CA ASP A 44 14.67 3.97 -0.24
C ASP A 44 15.81 3.94 -1.27
N GLY A 45 17.05 3.71 -0.80
CA GLY A 45 18.25 3.72 -1.65
C GLY A 45 18.80 5.13 -1.87
N ASN A 46 19.52 5.32 -2.97
CA ASN A 46 20.16 6.59 -3.30
C ASN A 46 19.19 7.53 -4.02
N ALA A 47 18.48 8.36 -3.27
CA ALA A 47 17.48 9.29 -3.81
C ALA A 47 18.04 10.37 -4.76
N SER A 48 19.33 10.69 -4.64
CA SER A 48 20.01 11.70 -5.47
C SER A 48 20.82 11.07 -6.61
N GLY A 49 20.77 9.74 -6.77
CA GLY A 49 21.49 9.05 -7.82
C GLY A 49 20.96 9.38 -9.21
N GLN A 50 21.86 9.46 -10.18
CA GLN A 50 21.49 9.51 -11.59
C GLN A 50 21.33 8.07 -12.10
N PHE A 51 20.16 7.79 -12.67
CA PHE A 51 19.79 6.47 -13.15
C PHE A 51 19.25 6.56 -14.57
N GLU A 52 19.62 5.60 -15.40
CA GLU A 52 19.27 5.56 -16.82
C GLU A 52 17.94 4.84 -17.08
N TYR A 53 17.53 3.97 -16.17
CA TYR A 53 16.34 3.12 -16.35
C TYR A 53 15.40 3.20 -15.14
N GLU A 54 14.11 3.24 -15.44
CA GLU A 54 13.02 3.02 -14.48
C GLU A 54 12.35 1.68 -14.79
N VAL A 55 12.34 0.78 -13.81
CA VAL A 55 11.54 -0.45 -13.85
C VAL A 55 10.37 -0.30 -12.90
N ALA A 56 9.16 -0.23 -13.43
CA ALA A 56 7.94 0.07 -12.69
C ALA A 56 6.95 -1.10 -12.66
N LEU A 57 6.28 -1.29 -11.52
CA LEU A 57 5.09 -2.14 -11.39
C LEU A 57 3.83 -1.29 -11.59
N VAL A 58 3.05 -1.66 -12.59
CA VAL A 58 1.85 -0.94 -13.04
C VAL A 58 0.60 -1.79 -12.84
N ALA A 59 -0.48 -1.17 -12.39
CA ALA A 59 -1.77 -1.83 -12.22
C ALA A 59 -2.39 -2.20 -13.57
N LYS A 60 -2.86 -3.44 -13.71
CA LYS A 60 -3.70 -3.88 -14.86
C LYS A 60 -5.21 -3.66 -14.61
N ARG A 61 -5.59 -3.47 -13.35
CA ARG A 61 -6.98 -3.33 -12.92
C ARG A 61 -7.06 -2.39 -11.72
N PRO A 62 -8.12 -1.58 -11.62
CA PRO A 62 -8.31 -0.68 -10.49
C PRO A 62 -8.51 -1.49 -9.21
N CYS A 63 -7.74 -1.16 -8.16
CA CYS A 63 -7.84 -1.79 -6.86
C CYS A 63 -7.49 -0.84 -5.71
N GLN A 64 -7.74 -1.29 -4.48
CA GLN A 64 -7.23 -0.64 -3.28
C GLN A 64 -6.08 -1.46 -2.70
N VAL A 65 -4.96 -0.80 -2.42
CA VAL A 65 -3.77 -1.40 -1.81
C VAL A 65 -3.66 -0.91 -0.37
N ARG A 66 -3.70 -1.83 0.60
CA ARG A 66 -3.56 -1.46 2.03
C ARG A 66 -2.16 -0.92 2.31
N ASP A 67 -2.06 0.01 3.26
CA ASP A 67 -0.77 0.55 3.73
C ASP A 67 0.18 -0.56 4.22
N LYS A 68 -0.33 -1.55 4.95
CA LYS A 68 0.46 -2.72 5.37
C LYS A 68 1.04 -3.51 4.20
N CYS A 69 0.30 -3.59 3.10
CA CYS A 69 0.76 -4.25 1.88
C CYS A 69 1.88 -3.44 1.22
N LEU A 70 1.73 -2.10 1.14
CA LEU A 70 2.77 -1.20 0.65
C LEU A 70 4.06 -1.32 1.48
N GLU A 71 3.95 -1.37 2.82
CA GLU A 71 5.11 -1.54 3.69
C GLU A 71 5.79 -2.92 3.52
N THR A 72 4.98 -3.98 3.36
CA THR A 72 5.52 -5.33 3.12
C THR A 72 6.26 -5.38 1.78
N VAL A 73 5.69 -4.77 0.74
CA VAL A 73 6.30 -4.65 -0.58
C VAL A 73 7.60 -3.86 -0.50
N ARG A 74 7.62 -2.73 0.22
CA ARG A 74 8.81 -1.91 0.45
C ARG A 74 9.95 -2.71 1.07
N VAL A 75 9.68 -3.33 2.23
CA VAL A 75 10.68 -4.05 3.01
C VAL A 75 11.24 -5.24 2.24
N LEU A 76 10.39 -5.99 1.54
CA LEU A 76 10.85 -7.11 0.71
C LEU A 76 11.66 -6.63 -0.49
N ALA A 77 11.21 -5.56 -1.17
CA ALA A 77 11.93 -5.00 -2.30
C ALA A 77 13.32 -4.53 -1.90
N LYS A 78 13.39 -3.74 -0.82
CA LYS A 78 14.64 -3.29 -0.22
C LYS A 78 15.56 -4.47 0.10
N HIS A 79 15.06 -5.46 0.83
CA HIS A 79 15.85 -6.63 1.20
C HIS A 79 16.46 -7.38 0.02
N TYR A 80 15.70 -7.55 -1.08
CA TYR A 80 16.23 -8.21 -2.27
C TYR A 80 17.20 -7.34 -3.06
N LEU A 81 16.90 -6.03 -3.21
CA LEU A 81 17.76 -5.10 -3.94
C LEU A 81 19.09 -4.85 -3.23
N GLU A 82 19.08 -4.74 -1.90
CA GLU A 82 20.30 -4.60 -1.08
C GLU A 82 21.25 -5.81 -1.26
N LYS A 83 20.69 -7.00 -1.46
CA LYS A 83 21.46 -8.23 -1.66
C LYS A 83 22.10 -8.35 -3.05
N THR A 84 21.52 -7.74 -4.08
CA THR A 84 21.98 -7.95 -5.46
C THR A 84 22.65 -6.69 -6.05
N VAL A 85 22.03 -5.52 -5.88
CA VAL A 85 22.43 -4.27 -6.56
C VAL A 85 23.27 -3.35 -5.67
N SER A 86 23.17 -3.47 -4.34
CA SER A 86 23.70 -2.52 -3.32
C SER A 86 22.96 -1.18 -3.28
N SER A 87 22.88 -0.57 -2.09
CA SER A 87 22.02 0.59 -1.80
C SER A 87 22.37 1.87 -2.56
N SER A 88 23.61 2.00 -3.08
CA SER A 88 24.06 3.16 -3.86
C SER A 88 23.55 3.16 -5.30
N ASN A 89 23.23 1.98 -5.83
CA ASN A 89 23.03 1.73 -7.26
C ASN A 89 21.55 1.64 -7.65
N TYR A 90 20.64 1.89 -6.71
CA TYR A 90 19.22 1.98 -7.00
C TYR A 90 18.51 3.06 -6.16
N MET A 91 17.39 3.54 -6.69
CA MET A 91 16.37 4.25 -5.93
C MET A 91 15.05 3.49 -6.03
N LEU A 92 14.47 3.12 -4.89
CA LEU A 92 13.16 2.50 -4.79
C LEU A 92 12.15 3.58 -4.41
N ARG A 93 11.04 3.67 -5.14
CA ARG A 93 9.96 4.63 -4.86
C ARG A 93 8.60 3.96 -4.86
N ILE A 94 7.83 4.20 -3.80
CA ILE A 94 6.40 3.91 -3.72
C ILE A 94 5.64 5.18 -4.12
N TRP A 95 4.81 5.09 -5.14
CA TRP A 95 4.04 6.22 -5.65
C TRP A 95 2.76 6.53 -4.87
N PRO A 96 1.90 5.54 -4.55
CA PRO A 96 0.58 5.85 -4.03
C PRO A 96 0.61 6.07 -2.51
N TYR A 97 0.07 7.21 -2.06
CA TYR A 97 -0.12 7.48 -0.64
C TYR A 97 -1.49 6.96 -0.16
N PRO A 98 -1.57 6.30 1.01
CA PRO A 98 -2.82 5.69 1.48
C PRO A 98 -3.74 6.71 2.17
N HIS A 99 -4.44 7.50 1.36
CA HIS A 99 -5.39 8.50 1.83
C HIS A 99 -6.72 7.92 2.32
N HIS A 100 -7.14 6.77 1.78
CA HIS A 100 -8.47 6.23 2.02
C HIS A 100 -8.54 5.50 3.36
N VAL A 101 -9.50 5.86 4.20
CA VAL A 101 -9.76 5.19 5.48
C VAL A 101 -10.74 4.05 5.27
N LEU A 102 -10.31 2.86 5.68
CA LEU A 102 -11.10 1.64 5.66
C LEU A 102 -11.95 1.54 6.92
N ARG A 103 -13.18 1.06 6.77
CA ARG A 103 -14.12 0.87 7.88
C ARG A 103 -14.53 -0.59 7.99
N GLU A 104 -14.76 -1.03 9.22
CA GLU A 104 -15.25 -2.38 9.48
C GLU A 104 -16.32 -2.35 10.57
N HIS A 105 -17.46 -3.00 10.30
CA HIS A 105 -18.41 -3.36 11.35
C HIS A 105 -17.88 -4.63 12.05
N LYS A 106 -17.19 -4.41 13.17
CA LYS A 106 -16.48 -5.47 13.89
C LYS A 106 -17.42 -6.19 14.83
N THR A 107 -17.60 -7.49 14.60
CA THR A 107 -18.27 -8.39 15.55
C THR A 107 -17.30 -8.70 16.69
N PRO A 108 -17.64 -8.45 17.97
CA PRO A 108 -16.82 -8.88 19.09
C PRO A 108 -16.63 -10.40 19.06
N THR A 109 -15.38 -10.86 19.17
CA THR A 109 -15.02 -12.30 19.11
C THR A 109 -15.25 -13.01 20.45
N VAL A 110 -15.26 -12.26 21.55
CA VAL A 110 -15.51 -12.78 22.89
C VAL A 110 -16.84 -12.22 23.38
N ALA A 111 -17.80 -13.09 23.65
CA ALA A 111 -19.06 -12.74 24.28
C ALA A 111 -18.82 -12.56 25.78
N THR A 112 -18.90 -11.35 26.30
CA THR A 112 -19.20 -11.18 27.73
C THR A 112 -20.66 -11.58 27.95
N LYS A 113 -20.92 -12.27 29.06
CA LYS A 113 -22.18 -12.99 29.36
C LYS A 113 -23.47 -12.15 29.22
N ALA A 114 -23.37 -10.82 29.20
CA ALA A 114 -24.47 -9.87 29.12
C ALA A 114 -24.64 -9.18 27.75
N GLU A 115 -23.68 -9.32 26.82
CA GLU A 115 -23.75 -8.63 25.52
C GLU A 115 -24.02 -9.60 24.36
N ARG A 116 -24.86 -9.16 23.42
CA ARG A 116 -25.05 -9.91 22.16
C ARG A 116 -23.75 -9.88 21.35
N ILE A 117 -23.28 -11.07 20.94
CA ILE A 117 -22.13 -11.25 20.03
C ILE A 117 -22.30 -10.42 18.75
N SER A 118 -23.53 -10.27 18.26
CA SER A 118 -23.87 -9.42 17.12
C SER A 118 -25.15 -8.64 17.38
N LYS A 119 -25.17 -7.35 17.00
CA LYS A 119 -26.37 -6.50 17.01
C LYS A 119 -27.13 -6.54 15.68
N GLY A 120 -26.77 -7.44 14.76
CA GLY A 120 -27.32 -7.48 13.41
C GLY A 120 -26.88 -6.26 12.60
N MET A 121 -27.82 -5.66 11.84
CA MET A 121 -27.56 -4.45 11.02
C MET A 121 -27.77 -3.13 11.78
N ARG A 122 -28.20 -3.17 13.05
CA ARG A 122 -28.37 -1.96 13.86
C ARG A 122 -27.00 -1.32 14.13
N LEU A 123 -26.85 -0.04 13.78
CA LEU A 123 -25.58 0.70 13.87
C LEU A 123 -24.43 0.06 13.06
N ALA A 124 -24.74 -0.50 11.89
CA ALA A 124 -23.78 -1.17 11.01
C ALA A 124 -22.69 -0.26 10.39
N PHE A 125 -22.71 1.05 10.65
CA PHE A 125 -21.66 1.95 10.20
C PHE A 125 -20.32 1.58 10.86
N GLY A 126 -19.39 1.06 10.06
CA GLY A 126 -18.13 0.53 10.56
C GLY A 126 -17.23 1.59 11.18
N ARG A 127 -16.40 1.15 12.15
CA ARG A 127 -15.34 1.97 12.75
C ARG A 127 -14.11 1.99 11.82
N PRO A 128 -13.32 3.08 11.78
CA PRO A 128 -12.05 3.10 11.08
C PRO A 128 -11.09 2.01 11.58
N VAL A 129 -10.51 1.23 10.66
CA VAL A 129 -9.62 0.11 11.00
C VAL A 129 -8.26 0.15 10.31
N GLY A 130 -8.15 0.84 9.18
CA GLY A 130 -6.90 0.89 8.42
C GLY A 130 -6.92 1.95 7.34
N ARG A 131 -5.83 2.02 6.58
CA ARG A 131 -5.71 2.89 5.42
C ARG A 131 -5.38 2.11 4.17
N ALA A 132 -5.80 2.64 3.03
CA ALA A 132 -5.48 2.10 1.72
C ALA A 132 -5.23 3.22 0.73
N ALA A 133 -4.40 2.93 -0.26
CA ALA A 133 -4.26 3.73 -1.44
C ALA A 133 -5.19 3.21 -2.53
N ARG A 134 -5.85 4.13 -3.24
CA ARG A 134 -6.69 3.81 -4.39
C ARG A 134 -5.80 3.89 -5.62
N VAL A 135 -5.72 2.79 -6.37
CA VAL A 135 -4.88 2.67 -7.55
C VAL A 135 -5.78 2.38 -8.74
N TYR A 136 -5.66 3.18 -9.79
CA TYR A 136 -6.42 3.02 -11.03
C TYR A 136 -5.63 2.21 -12.05
N ASP A 137 -6.29 1.85 -13.15
CA ASP A 137 -5.63 1.15 -14.25
C ASP A 137 -4.50 2.01 -14.84
N GLY A 138 -3.40 1.36 -15.22
CA GLY A 138 -2.21 2.04 -15.76
C GLY A 138 -1.39 2.83 -14.71
N GLN A 139 -1.80 2.88 -13.44
CA GLN A 139 -1.09 3.62 -12.41
C GLN A 139 0.10 2.82 -11.84
N LYS A 140 1.27 3.47 -11.74
CA LYS A 140 2.47 2.91 -11.10
C LYS A 140 2.26 2.81 -9.58
N VAL A 141 2.67 1.69 -8.99
CA VAL A 141 2.67 1.50 -7.53
C VAL A 141 4.06 1.53 -6.94
N LEU A 142 5.01 0.90 -7.62
CA LEU A 142 6.40 0.81 -7.21
C LEU A 142 7.28 1.05 -8.43
N SER A 143 8.29 1.89 -8.31
CA SER A 143 9.34 2.04 -9.32
C SER A 143 10.70 1.80 -8.69
N VAL A 144 11.58 1.16 -9.43
CA VAL A 144 12.99 1.02 -9.11
C VAL A 144 13.78 1.68 -10.23
N PHE A 145 14.59 2.67 -9.86
CA PHE A 145 15.48 3.37 -10.75
C PHE A 145 16.86 2.74 -10.62
N THR A 146 17.50 2.40 -11.73
CA THR A 146 18.81 1.73 -11.74
C THR A 146 19.55 1.97 -13.06
N THR A 147 20.78 1.44 -13.16
CA THR A 147 21.62 1.47 -14.36
C THR A 147 21.41 0.20 -15.21
N GLU A 148 21.90 0.20 -16.44
CA GLU A 148 21.72 -0.93 -17.38
C GLU A 148 22.19 -2.28 -16.81
N LYS A 149 23.29 -2.26 -16.06
CA LYS A 149 23.93 -3.43 -15.45
C LYS A 149 22.99 -4.27 -14.58
N TYR A 150 22.09 -3.62 -13.84
CA TYR A 150 21.23 -4.29 -12.84
C TYR A 150 19.79 -4.47 -13.31
N LEU A 151 19.49 -4.16 -14.57
CA LEU A 151 18.14 -4.11 -15.10
C LEU A 151 17.43 -5.48 -15.01
N GLU A 152 18.13 -6.57 -15.30
CA GLU A 152 17.58 -7.92 -15.22
C GLU A 152 17.32 -8.37 -13.77
N GLU A 153 18.24 -8.05 -12.86
CA GLU A 153 18.07 -8.35 -11.44
C GLU A 153 16.86 -7.63 -10.86
N VAL A 154 16.72 -6.34 -11.16
CA VAL A 154 15.57 -5.54 -10.74
C VAL A 154 14.26 -6.11 -11.28
N LYS A 155 14.21 -6.52 -12.56
CA LYS A 155 13.04 -7.22 -13.12
C LYS A 155 12.71 -8.48 -12.33
N ASN A 156 13.71 -9.30 -11.97
CA ASN A 156 13.51 -10.51 -11.18
C ASN A 156 12.99 -10.22 -9.77
N VAL A 157 13.48 -9.16 -9.13
CA VAL A 157 12.99 -8.72 -7.83
C VAL A 157 11.52 -8.26 -7.91
N LEU A 158 11.17 -7.44 -8.91
CA LEU A 158 9.78 -6.98 -9.11
C LEU A 158 8.82 -8.12 -9.46
N ARG A 159 9.28 -9.16 -10.18
CA ARG A 159 8.48 -10.38 -10.42
C ARG A 159 8.11 -11.08 -9.10
N ARG A 160 9.03 -11.15 -8.13
CA ARG A 160 8.76 -11.72 -6.79
C ARG A 160 7.80 -10.85 -5.98
N ILE A 161 8.00 -9.54 -6.02
CA ILE A 161 7.18 -8.57 -5.29
C ILE A 161 5.74 -8.52 -5.80
N LYS A 162 5.53 -8.63 -7.11
CA LYS A 162 4.21 -8.62 -7.75
C LYS A 162 3.21 -9.56 -7.07
N ALA A 163 3.67 -10.72 -6.57
CA ALA A 163 2.84 -11.71 -5.88
C ALA A 163 2.30 -11.24 -4.50
N LYS A 164 2.87 -10.18 -3.91
CA LYS A 164 2.43 -9.64 -2.61
C LYS A 164 1.34 -8.59 -2.73
N LEU A 165 1.11 -8.07 -3.94
CA LEU A 165 0.08 -7.08 -4.20
C LEU A 165 -1.28 -7.75 -4.47
N PRO A 166 -2.40 -7.07 -4.19
CA PRO A 166 -3.73 -7.69 -4.21
C PRO A 166 -4.35 -7.91 -5.59
N SER A 167 -3.84 -7.25 -6.63
CA SER A 167 -4.39 -7.26 -8.00
C SER A 167 -3.41 -7.91 -9.00
N SER A 168 -3.76 -7.90 -10.28
CA SER A 168 -2.84 -8.22 -11.37
C SER A 168 -2.01 -6.99 -11.76
N TRP A 169 -0.70 -7.18 -11.89
CA TRP A 169 0.27 -6.14 -12.23
C TRP A 169 1.11 -6.56 -13.41
N TYR A 170 1.70 -5.60 -14.12
CA TYR A 170 2.71 -5.85 -15.14
C TYR A 170 3.92 -4.96 -14.89
N ILE A 171 5.06 -5.37 -15.45
CA ILE A 171 6.33 -4.66 -15.31
C ILE A 171 6.52 -3.84 -16.59
N VAL A 172 6.85 -2.57 -16.42
CA VAL A 172 7.21 -1.65 -17.52
C VAL A 172 8.64 -1.20 -17.30
N VAL A 173 9.43 -1.16 -18.38
CA VAL A 173 10.79 -0.62 -18.37
C VAL A 173 10.78 0.64 -19.20
N ASN A 174 11.17 1.76 -18.59
CA ASN A 174 11.34 3.02 -19.29
C ASN A 174 12.83 3.39 -19.27
N LYS A 175 13.35 3.83 -20.39
CA LYS A 175 14.65 4.50 -20.45
C LYS A 175 14.41 5.97 -20.08
N LEU A 176 15.10 6.46 -19.08
CA LEU A 176 15.08 7.85 -18.66
C LEU A 176 16.07 8.58 -19.57
N SER A 177 15.56 9.25 -20.60
CA SER A 177 16.37 10.15 -21.39
C SER A 177 16.80 11.32 -20.51
N SER A 178 18.12 11.50 -20.37
CA SER A 178 18.72 12.71 -19.82
C SER A 178 18.24 13.97 -20.53
#